data_AF-A0A9P5MGX6-F1
#
_entry.id   AF-A0A9P5MGX6-F1
#
_cell.length_a   1.000
_cell.length_b   1.000
_cell.length_c   1.000
_cell.angle_alpha   90.00
_cell.angle_beta   90.00
_cell.angle_gamma   90.00
#
_symmetry.space_group_name_H-M   'P 1'
#
loop_
_entity.id
_entity.type
_entity.pdbx_description
1 polymer ?
#
loop_
_entity_poly.entity_id
_entity_poly.type
_entity_poly.pdbx_seq_one_letter_code
_entity_poly.pdbx_strand_id
1 'polypeptide(L)'
;MIRVKDAKASLKWYQEVLGMTLLDESDYGDFSLYFLAFVTEDEKSLSTEELSKTKFARQGVLELTHNHGTESDSTFAGYSSGNTEPGRGFGHIAICVPDVQAACDHFDKMEVNYKKRLTDGKMRNIAFILDPDGYWVEIVPAGGL
;
A
#
# COMPACT_ATOMS: atom_id res chain seq x y z
N MET A 1 8.84 -0.24 5.25
CA MET A 1 9.29 -0.42 3.86
C MET A 1 8.86 -1.79 3.36
N ILE A 2 8.37 -1.86 2.12
CA ILE A 2 8.15 -3.11 1.38
C ILE A 2 8.79 -2.98 0.00
N ARG A 3 9.16 -4.11 -0.62
CA ARG A 3 9.68 -4.09 -2.00
C ARG A 3 8.55 -4.33 -2.98
N VAL A 4 8.60 -3.69 -4.14
CA VAL A 4 7.58 -3.81 -5.17
C VAL A 4 8.20 -4.19 -6.50
N LYS A 5 7.53 -5.08 -7.25
CA LYS A 5 8.01 -5.56 -8.55
C LYS A 5 7.92 -4.48 -9.62
N ASP A 6 6.82 -3.73 -9.63
CA ASP A 6 6.57 -2.66 -10.60
C ASP A 6 6.15 -1.41 -9.84
N ALA A 7 7.02 -0.40 -9.80
CA ALA A 7 6.76 0.87 -9.14
C ALA A 7 5.53 1.57 -9.72
N LYS A 8 5.32 1.53 -11.04
CA LYS A 8 4.20 2.22 -11.69
C LYS A 8 2.87 1.59 -11.30
N ALA A 9 2.79 0.25 -11.31
CA ALA A 9 1.60 -0.47 -10.88
C ALA A 9 1.29 -0.19 -9.40
N SER A 10 2.33 -0.20 -8.56
CA SER A 10 2.22 0.03 -7.13
C SER A 10 1.80 1.46 -6.80
N LEU A 11 2.48 2.47 -7.36
CA LEU A 11 2.12 3.89 -7.16
C LEU A 11 0.67 4.15 -7.56
N LYS A 12 0.26 3.67 -8.73
CA LYS A 12 -1.13 3.80 -9.19
C LYS A 12 -2.09 3.19 -8.18
N TRP A 13 -1.83 1.96 -7.72
CA TRP A 13 -2.68 1.28 -6.76
C TRP A 13 -2.75 2.04 -5.42
N TYR A 14 -1.61 2.38 -4.81
CA TYR A 14 -1.60 3.10 -3.52
C TYR A 14 -2.21 4.50 -3.60
N GLN A 15 -2.08 5.19 -4.73
CA GLN A 15 -2.65 6.52 -4.92
C GLN A 15 -4.15 6.49 -5.26
N GLU A 16 -4.57 5.64 -6.20
CA GLU A 16 -5.96 5.64 -6.68
C GLU A 16 -6.87 4.77 -5.79
N VAL A 17 -6.37 3.62 -5.32
CA VAL A 17 -7.17 2.68 -4.50
C VAL A 17 -7.25 3.16 -3.07
N LEU A 18 -6.09 3.40 -2.46
CA LEU A 18 -6.03 3.82 -1.06
C LEU A 18 -6.15 5.32 -0.87
N GLY A 19 -5.83 6.15 -1.86
CA GLY A 19 -5.84 7.61 -1.70
C GLY A 19 -4.57 8.17 -1.05
N MET A 20 -3.47 7.42 -1.04
CA MET A 20 -2.19 7.92 -0.53
C MET A 20 -1.58 8.94 -1.50
N THR A 21 -0.70 9.80 -1.00
CA THR A 21 0.05 10.77 -1.80
C THR A 21 1.52 10.43 -1.81
N LEU A 22 2.14 10.49 -3.00
CA LEU A 22 3.59 10.39 -3.15
C LEU A 22 4.24 11.66 -2.58
N LEU A 23 5.01 11.49 -1.52
CA LEU A 23 5.76 12.57 -0.87
C LEU A 23 7.07 12.84 -1.57
N ASP A 24 7.75 11.77 -1.99
CA ASP A 24 9.09 11.84 -2.56
C ASP A 24 9.44 10.58 -3.35
N GLU A 25 10.28 10.78 -4.35
CA GLU A 25 10.94 9.76 -5.14
C GLU A 25 12.45 9.99 -5.09
N SER A 26 13.23 8.95 -4.81
CA SER A 26 14.69 9.00 -4.76
C SER A 26 15.29 7.86 -5.58
N ASP A 27 16.10 8.20 -6.57
CA ASP A 27 16.80 7.24 -7.44
C ASP A 27 18.25 7.01 -6.99
N TYR A 28 18.68 5.75 -6.97
CA TYR A 28 20.03 5.34 -6.56
C TYR A 28 20.77 4.52 -7.63
N GLY A 29 20.27 4.51 -8.86
CA GLY A 29 20.88 3.84 -10.01
C GLY A 29 20.37 2.42 -10.26
N ASP A 30 20.41 1.53 -9.28
CA ASP A 30 19.92 0.14 -9.38
C ASP A 30 18.60 -0.12 -8.63
N PHE A 31 18.17 0.85 -7.83
CA PHE A 31 16.85 0.88 -7.21
C PHE A 31 16.36 2.31 -7.02
N SER A 32 15.04 2.47 -6.87
CA SER A 32 14.39 3.71 -6.45
C SER A 32 13.56 3.49 -5.19
N LEU A 33 13.43 4.54 -4.38
CA LEU A 33 12.56 4.60 -3.21
C LEU A 33 11.41 5.57 -3.46
N TYR A 34 10.20 5.15 -3.10
CA TYR A 34 8.99 5.96 -3.19
C TYR A 34 8.35 6.05 -1.81
N PHE A 35 8.13 7.26 -1.31
CA PHE A 35 7.58 7.49 0.01
C PHE A 35 6.13 7.95 -0.11
N LEU A 36 5.19 7.17 0.40
CA LEU A 36 3.76 7.51 0.37
C LEU A 36 3.21 7.70 1.78
N ALA A 37 2.26 8.62 1.93
CA ALA A 37 1.48 8.78 3.16
C ALA A 37 0.07 9.28 2.87
N PHE A 38 -0.81 9.18 3.87
CA PHE A 38 -2.01 10.01 3.91
C PHE A 38 -1.63 11.41 4.34
N VAL A 39 -2.08 12.39 3.56
CA VAL A 39 -1.83 13.82 3.79
C VAL A 39 -3.13 14.53 4.15
N THR A 40 -3.05 15.58 4.95
CA THR A 40 -4.20 16.42 5.27
C THR A 40 -4.65 17.24 4.06
N GLU A 41 -5.86 17.83 4.11
CA GLU A 41 -6.33 18.73 3.04
C GLU A 41 -5.39 19.94 2.85
N ASP A 42 -4.83 20.47 3.94
CA ASP A 42 -3.86 21.57 3.87
C ASP A 42 -2.57 21.12 3.16
N GLU A 43 -2.10 19.91 3.45
CA GLU A 43 -0.90 19.34 2.83
C GLU A 43 -1.07 19.05 1.33
N LYS A 44 -2.30 18.78 0.85
CA LYS A 44 -2.55 18.59 -0.60
C LYS A 44 -2.25 19.83 -1.44
N SER A 45 -2.22 21.02 -0.82
CA SER A 45 -1.90 22.27 -1.51
C SER A 45 -0.40 22.54 -1.61
N LEU A 46 0.42 21.76 -0.90
CA LEU A 46 1.87 21.91 -0.89
C LEU A 46 2.49 21.46 -2.21
N SER A 47 3.60 22.09 -2.57
CA SER A 47 4.43 21.63 -3.68
C SER A 47 5.10 20.30 -3.37
N THR A 48 5.57 19.60 -4.41
CA THR A 48 6.35 18.36 -4.27
C THR A 48 7.59 18.55 -3.39
N GLU A 49 8.28 19.70 -3.49
CA GLU A 49 9.46 19.98 -2.67
C GLU A 49 9.12 20.15 -1.18
N GLU A 50 7.98 20.78 -0.88
CA GLU A 50 7.48 20.93 0.48
C GLU A 50 7.04 19.58 1.07
N LEU A 51 6.33 18.76 0.30
CA LEU A 51 5.93 17.41 0.71
C LEU A 51 7.15 16.52 0.98
N SER A 52 8.17 16.55 0.12
CA SER A 52 9.38 15.75 0.26
C SER A 52 10.11 16.02 1.59
N LYS A 53 10.12 17.27 2.06
CA LYS A 53 10.71 17.65 3.35
C LYS A 53 10.02 16.98 4.55
N THR A 54 8.78 16.53 4.40
CA THR A 54 8.01 15.88 5.48
C THR A 54 8.29 14.39 5.64
N LYS A 55 8.85 13.70 4.63
CA LYS A 55 8.89 12.23 4.56
C LYS A 55 9.54 11.53 5.76
N PHE A 56 10.55 12.14 6.37
CA PHE A 56 11.24 11.60 7.55
C PHE A 56 10.82 12.23 8.88
N ALA A 57 9.93 13.23 8.84
CA ALA A 57 9.49 13.99 10.01
C ALA A 57 8.00 13.74 10.36
N ARG A 58 7.38 12.74 9.74
CA ARG A 58 5.96 12.39 9.94
C ARG A 58 5.77 10.91 10.26
N GLN A 59 4.57 10.58 10.71
CA GLN A 59 4.13 9.21 10.95
C GLN A 59 3.41 8.63 9.74
N GLY A 60 3.27 7.30 9.70
CA GLY A 60 2.43 6.63 8.71
C GLY A 60 2.97 6.66 7.28
N VAL A 61 4.29 6.69 7.12
CA VAL A 61 4.94 6.66 5.79
C VAL A 61 5.19 5.21 5.38
N LEU A 62 4.69 4.87 4.19
CA LEU A 62 5.03 3.64 3.49
C LEU A 62 6.13 3.94 2.48
N GLU A 63 7.30 3.37 2.72
CA GLU A 63 8.39 3.34 1.74
C GLU A 63 8.21 2.09 0.85
N LEU A 64 8.14 2.31 -0.47
CA LEU A 64 8.22 1.28 -1.49
C LEU A 64 9.62 1.30 -2.09
N THR A 65 10.27 0.13 -2.14
CA THR A 65 11.57 -0.03 -2.80
C THR A 65 11.38 -0.81 -4.09
N HIS A 66 11.74 -0.21 -5.22
CA HIS A 66 11.73 -0.87 -6.52
C HIS A 66 13.15 -1.15 -6.95
N ASN A 67 13.53 -2.42 -7.01
CA ASN A 67 14.79 -2.83 -7.64
C ASN A 67 14.57 -2.87 -9.15
N HIS A 68 15.34 -2.10 -9.91
CA HIS A 68 15.09 -1.90 -11.34
C HIS A 68 15.20 -3.21 -12.13
N GLY A 69 14.34 -3.37 -13.14
CA GLY A 69 14.31 -4.53 -14.01
C GLY A 69 13.39 -5.67 -13.51
N THR A 70 13.02 -5.68 -12.23
CA THR A 70 12.11 -6.71 -11.67
C THR A 70 10.74 -6.73 -12.36
N GLU A 71 10.27 -5.59 -12.85
CA GLU A 71 9.03 -5.42 -13.62
C GLU A 71 9.05 -6.16 -14.96
N SER A 72 10.23 -6.34 -15.53
CA SER A 72 10.45 -6.93 -16.85
C SER A 72 11.09 -8.33 -16.82
N ASP A 73 11.58 -8.76 -15.65
CA ASP A 73 12.16 -10.08 -15.46
C ASP A 73 11.09 -11.17 -15.37
N SER A 74 10.95 -11.91 -16.46
CA SER A 74 10.04 -13.07 -16.54
C SER A 74 10.42 -14.22 -15.60
N THR A 75 11.66 -14.28 -15.12
CA THR A 75 12.14 -15.29 -14.18
C THR A 75 11.96 -14.87 -12.72
N PHE A 76 11.68 -13.59 -12.48
CA PHE A 76 11.43 -13.09 -11.13
C PHE A 76 10.06 -13.57 -10.63
N ALA A 77 10.10 -14.46 -9.65
CA ALA A 77 8.91 -15.07 -9.04
C ALA A 77 8.02 -14.10 -8.24
N GLY A 78 8.48 -12.85 -8.04
CA GLY A 78 7.84 -11.86 -7.18
C GLY A 78 8.45 -11.83 -5.78
N TYR A 79 8.07 -10.83 -5.00
CA TYR A 79 8.46 -10.73 -3.61
C TYR A 79 7.61 -11.63 -2.71
N SER A 80 8.19 -12.15 -1.62
CA SER A 80 7.42 -12.84 -0.59
C SER A 80 6.62 -11.82 0.23
N SER A 81 5.31 -12.03 0.31
CA SER A 81 4.44 -11.21 1.15
C SER A 81 4.58 -11.51 2.65
N GLY A 82 5.29 -12.58 3.02
CA GLY A 82 5.43 -13.00 4.41
C GLY A 82 4.25 -13.83 4.96
N ASN A 83 3.23 -14.09 4.14
CA ASN A 83 2.03 -14.84 4.53
C ASN A 83 2.03 -16.33 4.11
N THR A 84 3.10 -16.81 3.48
CA THR A 84 3.24 -18.18 2.98
C THR A 84 4.61 -18.78 3.31
N GLU A 85 4.67 -20.11 3.47
CA GLU A 85 5.94 -20.83 3.66
C GLU A 85 6.80 -20.81 2.38
N PRO A 86 8.15 -20.93 2.47
CA PRO A 86 8.97 -20.98 3.70
C PRO A 86 9.25 -19.59 4.31
N GLY A 87 8.67 -18.53 3.74
CA GLY A 87 9.04 -17.15 4.03
C GLY A 87 8.11 -16.43 5.01
N ARG A 88 7.50 -17.12 5.98
CA ARG A 88 6.58 -16.46 6.92
C ARG A 88 7.29 -15.46 7.82
N GLY A 89 6.71 -14.27 7.98
CA GLY A 89 7.30 -13.21 8.79
C GLY A 89 6.39 -11.98 8.86
N PHE A 90 6.61 -11.03 7.95
CA PHE A 90 5.69 -9.88 7.78
C PHE A 90 4.26 -10.36 7.50
N GLY A 91 3.27 -9.68 8.07
CA GLY A 91 1.86 -10.02 7.90
C GLY A 91 1.17 -9.08 6.92
N HIS A 92 0.98 -7.83 7.33
CA HIS A 92 0.22 -6.83 6.58
C HIS A 92 0.51 -5.42 7.12
N ILE A 93 0.12 -4.42 6.35
CA ILE A 93 -0.16 -3.08 6.87
C ILE A 93 -1.67 -2.98 7.19
N ALA A 94 -2.06 -2.03 8.04
CA ALA A 94 -3.45 -1.80 8.38
C ALA A 94 -3.84 -0.34 8.13
N ILE A 95 -5.03 -0.13 7.57
CA ILE A 95 -5.60 1.17 7.23
C ILE A 95 -6.92 1.32 7.98
N CYS A 96 -6.98 2.33 8.84
CA CYS A 96 -8.20 2.69 9.55
C CYS A 96 -9.10 3.53 8.63
N VAL A 97 -10.36 3.14 8.52
CA VAL A 97 -11.37 3.82 7.71
C VAL A 97 -12.59 4.15 8.57
N PRO A 98 -13.33 5.24 8.27
CA PRO A 98 -14.53 5.59 9.02
C PRO A 98 -15.68 4.57 8.82
N ASP A 99 -15.73 3.95 7.64
CA ASP A 99 -16.74 2.95 7.30
C ASP A 99 -16.10 1.86 6.42
N VAL A 100 -16.01 0.63 6.96
CA VAL A 100 -15.38 -0.50 6.27
C VAL A 100 -16.25 -1.02 5.13
N GLN A 101 -17.58 -0.93 5.22
CA GLN A 101 -18.46 -1.34 4.13
C GLN A 101 -18.34 -0.38 2.95
N ALA A 102 -18.38 0.93 3.21
CA ALA A 102 -18.19 1.94 2.17
C ALA A 102 -16.80 1.82 1.50
N ALA A 103 -15.75 1.54 2.28
CA ALA A 103 -14.43 1.26 1.74
C ALA A 103 -14.43 0.02 0.85
N CYS A 104 -15.10 -1.07 1.26
CA CYS A 104 -15.22 -2.27 0.42
C CYS A 104 -15.99 -2.01 -0.88
N ASP A 105 -17.07 -1.24 -0.83
CA ASP A 105 -17.83 -0.87 -2.03
C ASP A 105 -16.99 -0.05 -3.03
N HIS A 106 -16.08 0.79 -2.52
CA HIS A 106 -15.09 1.51 -3.33
C HIS A 106 -14.08 0.54 -3.97
N PHE A 107 -13.51 -0.37 -3.18
CA PHE A 107 -12.55 -1.37 -3.68
C PHE A 107 -13.17 -2.32 -4.71
N ASP A 108 -14.45 -2.69 -4.56
CA ASP A 108 -15.17 -3.50 -5.54
C ASP A 108 -15.36 -2.76 -6.87
N LYS A 109 -15.65 -1.45 -6.86
CA LYS A 109 -15.71 -0.63 -8.09
C LYS A 109 -14.37 -0.51 -8.79
N MET A 110 -13.29 -0.59 -8.03
CA MET A 110 -11.91 -0.57 -8.54
C MET A 110 -11.39 -1.97 -8.88
N GLU A 111 -12.21 -3.00 -8.75
CA GLU A 111 -11.88 -4.40 -9.05
C GLU A 111 -10.65 -4.90 -8.28
N VAL A 112 -10.50 -4.46 -7.02
CA VAL A 112 -9.37 -4.84 -6.16
C VAL A 112 -9.48 -6.30 -5.74
N ASN A 113 -8.34 -6.99 -5.70
CA ASN A 113 -8.27 -8.36 -5.21
C ASN A 113 -8.40 -8.42 -3.69
N TYR A 114 -9.23 -9.34 -3.21
CA TYR A 114 -9.41 -9.59 -1.78
C TYR A 114 -8.70 -10.86 -1.33
N LYS A 115 -8.05 -10.79 -0.17
CA LYS A 115 -7.71 -11.97 0.61
C LYS A 115 -8.87 -12.46 1.46
N LYS A 116 -9.65 -11.53 2.02
CA LYS A 116 -10.80 -11.79 2.89
C LYS A 116 -11.82 -10.67 2.76
N ARG A 117 -13.07 -11.02 2.45
CA ARG A 117 -14.22 -10.09 2.44
C ARG A 117 -14.90 -10.02 3.82
N LEU A 118 -15.78 -9.04 4.00
CA LEU A 118 -16.61 -8.92 5.22
C LEU A 118 -17.55 -10.10 5.42
N THR A 119 -17.96 -10.75 4.34
CA THR A 119 -18.79 -11.96 4.34
C THR A 119 -18.05 -13.21 4.78
N ASP A 120 -16.72 -13.17 4.77
CA ASP A 120 -15.89 -14.36 4.96
C ASP A 120 -15.50 -14.54 6.43
N GLY A 121 -15.55 -15.79 6.88
CA GLY A 121 -15.16 -16.15 8.24
C GLY A 121 -16.10 -15.61 9.32
N LYS A 122 -15.60 -15.54 10.56
CA LYS A 122 -16.40 -15.13 11.73
C LYS A 122 -16.33 -13.62 12.00
N MET A 123 -15.19 -12.98 11.73
CA MET A 123 -15.02 -11.54 11.92
C MET A 123 -15.55 -10.80 10.69
N ARG A 124 -16.65 -10.05 10.88
CA ARG A 124 -17.39 -9.35 9.80
C ARG A 124 -17.16 -7.84 9.77
N ASN A 125 -16.27 -7.33 10.61
CA ASN A 125 -15.93 -5.92 10.74
C ASN A 125 -14.57 -5.55 10.13
N ILE A 126 -13.85 -6.52 9.56
CA ILE A 126 -12.55 -6.32 8.93
C ILE A 126 -12.45 -7.03 7.58
N ALA A 127 -11.73 -6.41 6.64
CA ALA A 127 -11.42 -6.97 5.33
C ALA A 127 -9.89 -6.99 5.11
N PHE A 128 -9.43 -7.86 4.23
CA PHE A 128 -8.05 -7.84 3.73
C PHE A 128 -8.08 -7.76 2.22
N ILE A 129 -7.47 -6.70 1.67
CA ILE A 129 -7.22 -6.54 0.24
C ILE A 129 -5.76 -6.84 -0.08
N LEU A 130 -5.47 -7.03 -1.37
CA LEU A 130 -4.14 -7.31 -1.88
C LEU A 130 -3.66 -6.16 -2.76
N ASP A 131 -2.42 -5.74 -2.53
CA ASP A 131 -1.72 -4.84 -3.45
C ASP A 131 -1.24 -5.61 -4.71
N PRO A 132 -0.60 -4.95 -5.69
CA PRO A 132 -0.12 -5.59 -6.91
C PRO A 132 0.89 -6.73 -6.70
N ASP A 133 1.67 -6.68 -5.61
CA ASP A 133 2.67 -7.69 -5.25
C ASP A 133 2.09 -8.77 -4.30
N GLY A 134 0.81 -8.68 -3.94
CA GLY A 134 0.12 -9.63 -3.07
C GLY A 134 0.42 -9.44 -1.58
N TYR A 135 0.96 -8.28 -1.18
CA TYR A 135 0.97 -7.87 0.22
C TYR A 135 -0.45 -7.63 0.70
N TRP A 136 -0.71 -8.03 1.94
CA TRP A 136 -2.02 -7.87 2.54
C TRP A 136 -2.14 -6.48 3.15
N VAL A 137 -3.30 -5.86 2.92
CA VAL A 137 -3.69 -4.59 3.53
C VAL A 137 -4.98 -4.82 4.29
N GLU A 138 -4.91 -4.72 5.62
CA GLU A 138 -6.07 -4.83 6.49
C GLU A 138 -6.87 -3.52 6.49
N ILE A 139 -8.18 -3.63 6.39
CA ILE A 139 -9.12 -2.51 6.45
C ILE A 139 -9.95 -2.65 7.72
N VAL A 140 -9.80 -1.69 8.63
CA VAL A 140 -10.37 -1.73 9.98
C VAL A 140 -11.12 -0.42 10.31
N PRO A 141 -12.11 -0.44 11.20
CA PRO A 141 -12.83 0.79 11.57
C PRO A 141 -11.95 1.73 12.42
N ALA A 142 -12.07 3.03 12.18
CA ALA A 142 -11.45 4.07 13.01
C ALA A 142 -12.16 4.12 14.38
N GLY A 143 -11.45 3.71 15.45
CA GLY A 143 -11.99 3.65 16.81
C GLY A 143 -11.75 2.33 17.56
N GLY A 144 -11.17 1.33 16.89
CA GLY A 144 -10.89 0.01 17.47
C GLY A 144 -11.95 -1.03 17.12
N LEU A 145 -11.65 -2.29 17.44
CA LEU A 145 -12.54 -3.45 17.25
C LEU A 145 -13.63 -3.52 18.32
#